data_AF-A0AA97J189-F1
#
_entry.id   AF-A0AA97J189-F1
#
_cell.length_a   1.000
_cell.length_b   1.000
_cell.length_c   1.000
_cell.angle_alpha   90.00
_cell.angle_beta   90.00
_cell.angle_gamma   90.00
#
_symmetry.space_group_name_H-M   'P 1'
#
loop_
_entity.id
_entity.type
_entity.pdbx_description
1 polymer ?
#
loop_
_entity_poly.entity_id
_entity_poly.type
_entity_poly.pdbx_seq_one_letter_code
_entity_poly.pdbx_strand_id
1 'polypeptide(L)'
;MTLKYEMQLLDELPMIYSCCMLMYCLFECFKYKNTINYPFLFLLVIYSISVTIIYVSLKKPLFHQVMYGTLVTILILRSVYIVLWVYPWLRGLGYTSLAIFLMGLFFWILDIVFCNKLRALRTQLPPTVGALTQFHAWWHIFTGLGSYLHLLFSIYSRTLFLKYRPKVKFVFGIWPVLLVESPRKQ
;
A
#
# COMPACT_ATOMS: atom_id res chain seq x y z
N MET A 1 8.83 15.83 14.06
CA MET A 1 8.98 14.36 13.96
C MET A 1 10.13 13.95 14.87
N THR A 2 9.97 12.99 15.77
CA THR A 2 11.04 12.57 16.69
C THR A 2 11.59 11.21 16.28
N LEU A 3 12.92 11.04 16.22
CA LEU A 3 13.63 9.77 16.02
C LEU A 3 13.63 8.92 17.30
N LYS A 4 12.44 8.76 17.90
CA LYS A 4 12.20 7.98 19.11
C LYS A 4 11.63 6.63 18.72
N TYR A 5 12.01 5.58 19.45
CA TYR A 5 11.59 4.21 19.17
C TYR A 5 10.06 4.05 19.20
N GLU A 6 9.39 4.73 20.13
CA GLU A 6 7.93 4.67 20.27
C GLU A 6 7.22 5.23 19.03
N MET A 7 7.78 6.29 18.43
CA MET A 7 7.22 6.88 17.21
C MET A 7 7.56 6.07 15.96
N GLN A 8 8.69 5.35 15.96
CA GLN A 8 9.01 4.39 14.90
C GLN A 8 8.03 3.22 14.91
N LEU A 9 7.66 2.69 16.08
CA LEU A 9 6.63 1.66 16.20
C LEU A 9 5.27 2.13 15.67
N LEU A 10 4.93 3.41 15.91
CA LEU A 10 3.70 4.02 15.44
C LEU A 10 3.67 4.22 13.91
N ASP A 11 4.83 4.22 13.24
CA ASP A 11 4.92 4.27 11.78
C ASP A 11 4.89 2.86 11.17
N GLU A 12 5.75 1.97 11.66
CA GLU A 12 6.01 0.67 11.05
C GLU A 12 4.90 -0.38 11.32
N LEU A 13 4.36 -0.44 12.54
CA LEU A 13 3.35 -1.47 12.88
C LEU A 13 2.02 -1.26 12.12
N PRO A 14 1.48 -0.02 11.98
CA PRO A 14 0.30 0.21 11.17
C PRO A 14 0.44 -0.19 9.70
N MET A 15 1.65 -0.22 9.14
CA MET A 15 1.87 -0.74 7.79
C MET A 15 1.47 -2.22 7.67
N ILE A 16 1.79 -3.04 8.68
CA ILE A 16 1.38 -4.46 8.72
C ILE A 16 -0.14 -4.57 8.84
N TYR A 17 -0.75 -3.82 9.76
CA TYR A 17 -2.19 -3.90 10.03
C TYR A 17 -3.02 -3.47 8.82
N SER A 18 -2.64 -2.35 8.19
CA SER A 18 -3.30 -1.84 6.98
C SER A 18 -3.16 -2.82 5.82
N CYS A 19 -2.00 -3.45 5.66
CA CYS A 19 -1.79 -4.46 4.61
C CYS A 19 -2.63 -5.72 4.87
N CYS A 20 -2.73 -6.20 6.12
CA CYS A 20 -3.65 -7.29 6.48
C CYS A 20 -5.11 -6.94 6.16
N MET A 21 -5.56 -5.72 6.47
CA MET A 21 -6.92 -5.27 6.13
C MET A 21 -7.15 -5.28 4.61
N LEU A 22 -6.22 -4.72 3.84
CA LEU A 22 -6.30 -4.72 2.37
C LEU A 22 -6.27 -6.13 1.80
N MET A 23 -5.45 -7.02 2.36
CA MET A 23 -5.41 -8.43 2.01
C MET A 23 -6.79 -9.07 2.18
N TYR A 24 -7.43 -8.86 3.33
CA TYR A 24 -8.78 -9.36 3.58
C TYR A 24 -9.77 -8.83 2.54
N CYS A 25 -9.78 -7.51 2.31
CA CYS A 25 -10.67 -6.88 1.32
C CYS A 25 -10.48 -7.44 -0.09
N LEU A 26 -9.24 -7.66 -0.51
CA LEU A 26 -8.93 -8.10 -1.88
C LEU A 26 -9.20 -9.59 -2.11
N PHE A 27 -9.02 -10.44 -1.11
CA PHE A 27 -9.36 -11.86 -1.22
C PHE A 27 -10.87 -12.09 -1.12
N GLU A 28 -11.57 -11.30 -0.31
CA GLU A 28 -13.02 -11.39 -0.13
C GLU A 28 -13.82 -10.55 -1.15
N CYS A 29 -13.16 -9.86 -2.09
CA CYS A 29 -13.81 -8.96 -3.03
C CYS A 29 -14.87 -9.64 -3.93
N PHE A 30 -14.77 -10.96 -4.13
CA PHE A 30 -15.68 -11.78 -4.94
C PHE A 30 -16.64 -12.66 -4.13
N LYS A 31 -16.87 -12.35 -2.85
CA LYS A 31 -17.82 -13.08 -1.99
C LYS A 31 -19.16 -12.36 -1.89
N TYR A 32 -20.25 -13.04 -1.56
CA TYR A 32 -21.55 -12.38 -1.42
C TYR A 32 -21.56 -11.32 -0.31
N LYS A 33 -22.57 -10.44 -0.29
CA LYS A 33 -22.72 -9.49 0.80
C LYS A 33 -23.04 -10.22 2.10
N ASN A 34 -22.63 -9.65 3.23
CA ASN A 34 -22.91 -10.17 4.57
C ASN A 34 -22.34 -11.56 4.86
N THR A 35 -21.36 -12.03 4.08
CA THR A 35 -20.57 -13.23 4.39
C THR A 35 -19.23 -12.81 4.97
N ILE A 36 -18.83 -13.43 6.09
CA ILE A 36 -17.54 -13.17 6.75
C ILE A 36 -16.74 -14.46 6.74
N ASN A 37 -15.49 -14.39 6.28
CA ASN A 37 -14.55 -15.50 6.28
C ASN A 37 -13.73 -15.49 7.58
N TYR A 38 -14.32 -16.01 8.66
CA TYR A 38 -13.69 -16.06 9.97
C TYR A 38 -12.31 -16.75 9.99
N PRO A 39 -12.11 -17.92 9.35
CA PRO A 39 -10.80 -18.56 9.33
C PRO A 39 -9.70 -17.64 8.77
N PHE A 40 -9.99 -16.95 7.68
CA PHE A 40 -9.02 -16.03 7.06
C PHE A 40 -8.81 -14.76 7.89
N LEU A 41 -9.88 -14.23 8.49
CA LEU A 41 -9.80 -13.10 9.42
C LEU A 41 -8.90 -13.43 10.61
N PHE A 42 -9.13 -14.57 11.27
CA PHE A 42 -8.32 -15.00 12.42
C PHE A 42 -6.86 -15.24 12.02
N LEU A 43 -6.59 -15.82 10.84
CA LEU A 43 -5.24 -15.99 10.33
C LEU A 43 -4.49 -14.65 10.24
N LEU A 44 -5.12 -13.62 9.67
CA LEU A 44 -4.51 -12.28 9.51
C LEU A 44 -4.32 -11.57 10.86
N VAL A 45 -5.25 -11.74 11.79
CA VAL A 45 -5.13 -11.20 13.15
C VAL A 45 -3.97 -11.86 13.89
N ILE A 46 -3.91 -13.19 13.90
CA ILE A 46 -2.82 -13.96 14.51
C ILE A 46 -1.49 -13.54 13.90
N TYR A 47 -1.39 -13.46 12.57
CA TYR A 47 -0.20 -12.99 11.87
C TYR A 47 0.25 -11.61 12.38
N SER A 48 -0.67 -10.64 12.42
CA SER A 48 -0.34 -9.26 12.81
C SER A 48 0.13 -9.17 14.27
N ILE A 49 -0.51 -9.89 15.19
CA ILE A 49 -0.14 -9.93 16.61
C ILE A 49 1.23 -10.60 16.77
N SER A 50 1.47 -11.73 16.10
CA SER A 50 2.74 -12.44 16.14
C SER A 50 3.89 -11.57 15.63
N VAL A 51 3.71 -10.88 14.50
CA VAL A 51 4.71 -9.93 13.98
C VAL A 51 4.99 -8.83 15.00
N THR A 52 3.95 -8.24 15.61
CA THR A 52 4.13 -7.17 16.59
C THR A 52 4.91 -7.63 17.82
N ILE A 53 4.55 -8.77 18.42
CA ILE A 53 5.23 -9.31 19.61
C ILE A 53 6.71 -9.59 19.30
N ILE A 54 6.98 -10.28 18.19
CA ILE A 54 8.34 -10.61 17.78
C ILE A 54 9.13 -9.34 17.47
N TYR A 55 8.53 -8.38 16.77
CA TYR A 55 9.21 -7.16 16.37
C TYR A 55 9.61 -6.29 17.56
N VAL A 56 8.68 -6.08 18.50
CA VAL A 56 8.95 -5.31 19.73
C VAL A 56 10.02 -5.99 20.61
N SER A 57 10.09 -7.32 20.57
CA SER A 57 11.07 -8.11 21.33
C SER A 57 12.46 -8.10 20.68
N LEU A 58 12.53 -8.31 19.36
CA LEU A 58 13.80 -8.39 18.62
C LEU A 58 14.42 -7.03 18.30
N LYS A 59 13.59 -5.99 18.11
CA LYS A 59 13.99 -4.61 17.76
C LYS A 59 14.91 -4.51 16.53
N LYS A 60 14.78 -5.46 15.59
CA LYS A 60 15.56 -5.51 14.35
C LYS A 60 14.71 -5.07 13.15
N PRO A 61 14.98 -3.92 12.50
CA PRO A 61 14.14 -3.39 11.42
C PRO A 61 14.04 -4.32 10.21
N LEU A 62 15.07 -5.14 9.96
CA LEU A 62 15.06 -6.13 8.88
C LEU A 62 13.91 -7.14 9.02
N PHE A 63 13.55 -7.53 10.25
CA PHE A 63 12.44 -8.46 10.47
C PHE A 63 11.11 -7.88 9.97
N HIS A 64 10.82 -6.62 10.33
CA HIS A 64 9.63 -5.92 9.85
C HIS A 64 9.60 -5.82 8.32
N GLN A 65 10.73 -5.44 7.70
CA GLN A 65 10.83 -5.30 6.24
C GLN A 65 10.51 -6.61 5.50
N VAL A 66 11.01 -7.74 6.00
CA VAL A 66 10.74 -9.06 5.40
C VAL A 66 9.26 -9.45 5.56
N MET A 67 8.69 -9.27 6.75
CA MET A 67 7.29 -9.60 7.01
C MET A 67 6.34 -8.73 6.18
N TYR A 68 6.56 -7.41 6.17
CA TYR A 68 5.81 -6.47 5.34
C TYR A 68 5.96 -6.76 3.84
N GLY A 69 7.19 -6.97 3.36
CA GLY A 69 7.47 -7.29 1.96
C GLY A 69 6.78 -8.57 1.49
N THR A 70 6.67 -9.57 2.36
CA THR A 70 5.93 -10.80 2.08
C THR A 70 4.44 -10.53 1.88
N LEU A 71 3.80 -9.76 2.77
CA LEU A 71 2.39 -9.35 2.62
C LEU A 71 2.16 -8.57 1.32
N VAL A 72 3.01 -7.58 1.04
CA VAL A 72 2.90 -6.76 -0.18
C VAL A 72 3.03 -7.64 -1.43
N THR A 73 3.96 -8.60 -1.44
CA THR A 73 4.16 -9.52 -2.57
C THR A 73 2.90 -10.35 -2.84
N ILE A 74 2.30 -10.95 -1.81
CA ILE A 74 1.05 -11.73 -1.94
C ILE A 74 -0.09 -10.84 -2.47
N LEU A 75 -0.18 -9.60 -1.98
CA LEU A 75 -1.20 -8.64 -2.41
C LEU A 75 -1.01 -8.22 -3.88
N ILE A 76 0.23 -8.03 -4.32
CA ILE A 76 0.56 -7.77 -5.74
C ILE A 76 0.15 -8.96 -6.61
N LEU A 77 0.51 -10.19 -6.22
CA LEU A 77 0.15 -11.40 -6.98
C LEU A 77 -1.36 -11.53 -7.13
N ARG A 78 -2.12 -11.28 -6.04
CA ARG A 78 -3.58 -11.29 -6.09
C ARG A 78 -4.13 -10.19 -7.00
N SER A 79 -3.55 -9.01 -6.98
CA SER A 79 -3.95 -7.88 -7.83
C SER A 79 -3.71 -8.17 -9.30
N VAL A 80 -2.55 -8.73 -9.63
CA VAL A 80 -2.20 -9.17 -10.99
C VAL A 80 -3.16 -10.24 -11.47
N TYR A 81 -3.52 -11.21 -10.63
CA TYR A 81 -4.56 -12.20 -10.97
C TYR A 81 -5.90 -11.54 -11.35
N ILE A 82 -6.38 -10.59 -10.53
CA ILE A 82 -7.64 -9.89 -10.80
C ILE A 82 -7.58 -9.15 -12.13
N VAL A 83 -6.49 -8.43 -12.38
CA VAL A 83 -6.30 -7.61 -13.58
C VAL A 83 -6.12 -8.44 -14.85
N LEU A 84 -5.46 -9.59 -14.77
CA LEU A 84 -5.21 -10.44 -15.93
C LEU A 84 -6.43 -11.30 -16.29
N TRP A 85 -7.10 -11.87 -15.28
CA TRP A 85 -8.09 -12.94 -15.48
C TRP A 85 -9.54 -12.53 -15.20
N VAL A 86 -9.78 -11.54 -14.33
CA VAL A 86 -11.14 -11.20 -13.88
C VAL A 86 -11.63 -9.88 -14.49
N TYR A 87 -10.90 -8.80 -14.28
CA TYR A 87 -11.25 -7.45 -14.76
C TYR A 87 -10.10 -6.80 -15.54
N PRO A 88 -9.91 -7.18 -16.82
CA PRO A 88 -8.91 -6.57 -17.71
C PRO A 88 -9.05 -5.04 -17.86
N TRP A 89 -10.26 -4.51 -17.69
CA TRP A 89 -10.52 -3.07 -17.73
C TRP A 89 -9.81 -2.28 -16.62
N LEU A 90 -9.45 -2.94 -15.51
CA LEU A 90 -8.72 -2.31 -14.40
C LEU A 90 -7.20 -2.32 -14.59
N ARG A 91 -6.67 -2.79 -15.73
CA ARG A 91 -5.23 -2.83 -16.05
C ARG A 91 -4.52 -1.50 -15.85
N GLY A 92 -5.10 -0.42 -16.36
CA GLY A 92 -4.51 0.92 -16.22
C GLY A 92 -4.30 1.27 -14.75
N LEU A 93 -5.36 1.23 -13.95
CA LEU A 93 -5.30 1.56 -12.53
C LEU A 93 -4.36 0.62 -11.74
N GLY A 94 -4.47 -0.69 -11.97
CA GLY A 94 -3.66 -1.69 -11.27
C GLY A 94 -2.16 -1.58 -11.57
N TYR A 95 -1.78 -1.44 -12.85
CA TYR A 95 -0.37 -1.31 -13.22
C TYR A 95 0.19 0.07 -12.88
N THR A 96 -0.59 1.15 -12.95
CA THR A 96 -0.14 2.47 -12.48
C THR A 96 0.13 2.46 -10.99
N SER A 97 -0.76 1.86 -10.18
CA SER A 97 -0.55 1.67 -8.74
C SER A 97 0.75 0.90 -8.46
N LEU A 98 0.95 -0.23 -9.14
CA LEU A 98 2.15 -1.06 -8.99
C LEU A 98 3.42 -0.30 -9.39
N ALA A 99 3.43 0.35 -10.56
CA ALA A 99 4.61 1.07 -11.06
C ALA A 99 5.02 2.21 -10.13
N ILE A 100 4.06 2.98 -9.62
CA ILE A 100 4.30 4.07 -8.66
C ILE A 100 4.85 3.51 -7.34
N PHE A 101 4.29 2.41 -6.84
CA PHE A 101 4.78 1.79 -5.60
C PHE A 101 6.21 1.25 -5.76
N LEU A 102 6.51 0.57 -6.88
CA LEU A 102 7.85 0.08 -7.20
C LEU A 102 8.87 1.23 -7.39
N MET A 103 8.44 2.35 -7.96
CA MET A 103 9.28 3.57 -8.05
C MET A 103 9.63 4.08 -6.65
N GLY A 104 8.67 4.06 -5.73
CA GLY A 104 8.95 4.28 -4.32
C GLY A 104 10.05 3.33 -3.83
N LEU A 105 9.84 2.02 -3.95
CA LEU A 105 10.80 0.99 -3.47
C LEU A 105 12.20 1.23 -4.01
N PHE A 106 12.30 1.61 -5.27
CA PHE A 106 13.56 1.98 -5.90
C PHE A 106 14.24 3.15 -5.17
N PHE A 107 13.52 4.25 -4.89
CA PHE A 107 14.07 5.37 -4.12
C PHE A 107 14.47 4.99 -2.71
N TRP A 108 13.70 4.14 -2.03
CA TRP A 108 14.05 3.65 -0.71
C TRP A 108 15.34 2.82 -0.71
N ILE A 109 15.51 1.90 -1.67
CA ILE A 109 16.74 1.12 -1.84
C ILE A 109 17.92 2.05 -2.13
N LEU A 110 17.75 3.04 -3.01
CA LEU A 110 18.80 4.02 -3.30
C LEU A 110 19.21 4.80 -2.05
N ASP A 111 18.26 5.22 -1.21
CA ASP A 111 18.55 5.97 0.00
C ASP A 111 19.40 5.14 0.98
N ILE A 112 19.09 3.84 1.13
CA ILE A 112 19.84 2.92 1.99
C ILE A 112 21.26 2.68 1.43
N VAL A 113 21.39 2.37 0.14
CA VAL A 113 22.68 2.01 -0.48
C VAL A 113 23.61 3.22 -0.59
N PHE A 114 23.08 4.39 -0.97
CA PHE A 114 23.87 5.59 -1.22
C PHE A 114 23.83 6.62 -0.08
N CYS A 115 23.38 6.24 1.12
CA CYS A 115 23.19 7.12 2.28
C CYS A 115 24.38 8.06 2.53
N ASN A 116 25.60 7.51 2.59
CA ASN A 116 26.81 8.30 2.87
C ASN A 116 27.08 9.36 1.78
N LYS A 117 26.88 9.00 0.50
CA LYS A 117 27.10 9.91 -0.62
C LYS A 117 26.04 10.99 -0.68
N LEU A 118 24.76 10.62 -0.49
CA LEU A 118 23.65 11.56 -0.45
C LEU A 118 23.80 12.55 0.71
N ARG A 119 24.25 12.08 1.89
CA ARG A 119 24.50 12.95 3.04
C ARG A 119 25.64 13.93 2.78
N ALA A 120 26.75 13.47 2.19
CA ALA A 120 27.86 14.34 1.82
C ALA A 120 27.45 15.38 0.76
N LEU A 121 26.65 14.99 -0.22
CA LEU A 121 26.11 15.90 -1.22
C LEU A 121 25.22 16.98 -0.60
N ARG A 122 24.36 16.60 0.36
CA ARG A 122 23.47 17.56 1.07
C ARG A 122 24.23 18.58 1.91
N THR A 123 25.43 18.27 2.41
CA THR A 123 26.25 19.25 3.14
C THR A 123 26.86 20.33 2.26
N GLN A 124 26.92 20.12 0.94
CA GLN A 124 27.51 21.06 -0.01
C GLN A 124 26.46 21.82 -0.84
N LEU A 125 25.20 21.41 -0.81
CA LEU A 125 24.14 21.98 -1.64
C LEU A 125 23.23 22.94 -0.86
N PRO A 126 22.59 23.91 -1.55
CA PRO A 126 21.55 24.75 -0.97
C PRO A 126 20.39 23.92 -0.39
N PRO A 127 19.69 24.40 0.65
CA PRO A 127 18.65 23.64 1.35
C PRO A 127 17.54 23.08 0.45
N THR A 128 17.15 23.81 -0.61
CA THR A 128 16.11 23.40 -1.56
C THR A 128 16.51 22.18 -2.38
N VAL A 129 17.75 22.15 -2.88
CA VAL A 129 18.29 21.01 -3.63
C VAL A 129 18.61 19.86 -2.67
N GLY A 130 19.05 20.18 -1.45
CA GLY A 130 19.21 19.21 -0.36
C GLY A 130 17.91 18.47 -0.06
N ALA A 131 16.76 19.14 -0.07
CA ALA A 131 15.45 18.52 0.12
C ALA A 131 15.07 17.58 -1.03
N LEU A 132 15.37 17.92 -2.29
CA LEU A 132 15.08 17.06 -3.45
C LEU A 132 15.86 15.74 -3.40
N THR A 133 17.06 15.73 -2.81
CA THR A 133 17.87 14.51 -2.68
C THR A 133 17.42 13.60 -1.52
N GLN A 134 16.35 13.92 -0.78
CA GLN A 134 15.80 13.09 0.28
C GLN A 134 14.95 11.96 -0.31
N PHE A 135 15.60 10.90 -0.78
CA PHE A 135 14.92 9.77 -1.43
C PHE A 135 13.97 9.02 -0.49
N HIS A 136 14.23 9.03 0.83
CA HIS A 136 13.25 8.54 1.80
C HIS A 136 11.94 9.35 1.82
N ALA A 137 11.97 10.66 1.56
CA ALA A 137 10.74 11.46 1.45
C ALA A 137 9.97 11.10 0.18
N TRP A 138 10.67 10.91 -0.94
CA TRP A 138 10.08 10.44 -2.19
C TRP A 138 9.45 9.05 -2.05
N TRP A 139 10.09 8.13 -1.31
CA TRP A 139 9.53 6.84 -0.95
C TRP A 139 8.12 6.97 -0.36
N HIS A 140 7.93 7.85 0.64
CA HIS A 140 6.62 8.07 1.27
C HIS A 140 5.57 8.62 0.29
N ILE A 141 5.96 9.58 -0.57
CA ILE A 141 5.06 10.15 -1.58
C ILE A 141 4.59 9.06 -2.55
N PHE A 142 5.54 8.31 -3.12
CA PHE A 142 5.24 7.30 -4.12
C PHE A 142 4.49 6.10 -3.53
N THR A 143 4.92 5.57 -2.39
CA THR A 143 4.19 4.44 -1.76
C THR A 143 2.83 4.84 -1.22
N GLY A 144 2.67 6.06 -0.70
CA GLY A 144 1.38 6.61 -0.30
C GLY A 144 0.42 6.71 -1.48
N LEU A 145 0.87 7.28 -2.61
CA LEU A 145 0.07 7.37 -3.82
C LEU A 145 -0.24 5.97 -4.41
N GLY A 146 0.75 5.09 -4.49
CA GLY A 146 0.59 3.72 -4.96
C GLY A 146 -0.43 2.95 -4.14
N SER A 147 -0.38 3.07 -2.80
CA SER A 147 -1.33 2.45 -1.87
C SER A 147 -2.73 3.03 -1.99
N TYR A 148 -2.86 4.35 -2.19
CA TYR A 148 -4.14 5.00 -2.45
C TYR A 148 -4.80 4.47 -3.72
N LEU A 149 -4.05 4.40 -4.82
CA LEU A 149 -4.55 3.85 -6.08
C LEU A 149 -4.89 2.37 -5.94
N HIS A 150 -4.13 1.61 -5.13
CA HIS A 150 -4.44 0.21 -4.84
C HIS A 150 -5.76 0.05 -4.05
N LEU A 151 -6.01 0.93 -3.08
CA LEU A 151 -7.28 0.96 -2.36
C LEU A 151 -8.45 1.25 -3.30
N LEU A 152 -8.30 2.23 -4.20
CA LEU A 152 -9.30 2.51 -5.23
C LEU A 152 -9.54 1.28 -6.11
N PHE A 153 -8.48 0.59 -6.52
CA PHE A 153 -8.58 -0.65 -7.30
C PHE A 153 -9.36 -1.74 -6.56
N SER A 154 -9.12 -1.92 -5.25
CA SER A 154 -9.83 -2.87 -4.40
C SER A 154 -11.33 -2.53 -4.30
N ILE A 155 -11.64 -1.26 -4.03
CA ILE A 155 -13.03 -0.77 -3.98
C ILE A 155 -13.72 -0.96 -5.34
N TYR A 156 -13.07 -0.57 -6.44
CA TYR A 156 -13.61 -0.70 -7.79
C TYR A 156 -13.92 -2.16 -8.11
N SER A 157 -12.99 -3.08 -7.84
CA SER A 157 -13.17 -4.52 -8.04
C SER A 157 -14.41 -5.03 -7.29
N ARG A 158 -14.58 -4.61 -6.02
CA ARG A 158 -15.75 -4.98 -5.21
C ARG A 158 -17.05 -4.39 -5.78
N THR A 159 -17.04 -3.13 -6.20
CA THR A 159 -18.21 -2.45 -6.78
C THR A 159 -18.68 -3.13 -8.07
N LEU A 160 -17.73 -3.54 -8.93
CA LEU A 160 -18.03 -4.29 -10.16
C LEU A 160 -18.63 -5.66 -9.86
N PHE A 161 -18.06 -6.40 -8.90
CA PHE A 161 -18.61 -7.70 -8.51
C PHE A 161 -20.05 -7.60 -8.02
N LEU A 162 -20.35 -6.55 -7.24
CA LEU A 162 -21.69 -6.28 -6.73
C LEU A 162 -22.64 -5.64 -7.77
N LYS A 163 -22.23 -5.51 -9.03
CA LYS A 163 -23.01 -4.93 -10.15
C LYS A 163 -23.46 -3.48 -9.94
N TYR A 164 -22.76 -2.73 -9.10
CA TYR A 164 -22.93 -1.27 -9.00
C TYR A 164 -22.22 -0.59 -10.17
N ARG A 165 -22.57 0.68 -10.45
CA ARG A 165 -21.93 1.47 -11.50
C ARG A 165 -20.94 2.47 -10.89
N PRO A 166 -19.65 2.13 -10.81
CA PRO A 166 -18.62 3.06 -10.38
C PRO A 166 -18.34 4.10 -11.46
N LYS A 167 -18.21 5.36 -11.06
CA LYS A 167 -17.70 6.46 -11.91
C LYS A 167 -16.45 7.03 -11.25
N VAL A 168 -15.37 7.14 -12.03
CA VAL A 168 -14.16 7.83 -11.58
C VAL A 168 -14.33 9.33 -11.84
N LYS A 169 -14.23 10.14 -10.80
CA LYS A 169 -14.23 11.60 -10.88
C LYS A 169 -12.86 12.12 -10.45
N PHE A 170 -12.29 13.04 -11.21
CA PHE A 170 -11.04 13.70 -10.84
C PHE A 170 -11.34 14.98 -10.06
N VAL A 171 -10.97 15.00 -8.78
CA VAL A 171 -11.04 16.20 -7.93
C VAL A 171 -9.84 17.09 -8.26
N PHE A 172 -10.08 18.37 -8.49
CA PHE A 172 -9.09 19.33 -9.01
C PHE A 172 -8.38 18.88 -10.30
N GLY A 173 -9.00 17.98 -11.09
CA GLY A 173 -8.43 17.44 -12.33
C GLY A 173 -7.28 16.44 -12.16
N ILE A 174 -6.82 16.20 -10.92
CA ILE A 174 -5.62 15.40 -10.64
C ILE A 174 -5.93 14.18 -9.77
N TRP A 175 -6.81 14.32 -8.77
CA TRP A 175 -7.01 13.27 -7.77
C TRP A 175 -8.18 12.35 -8.13
N PRO A 176 -7.95 11.06 -8.46
CA PRO A 176 -9.02 10.15 -8.84
C PRO A 176 -9.83 9.74 -7.61
N VAL A 177 -11.15 9.91 -7.65
CA VAL A 177 -12.08 9.47 -6.61
C VAL A 177 -13.16 8.61 -7.24
N LEU A 178 -13.56 7.54 -6.54
CA LEU A 178 -14.58 6.63 -7.01
C LEU A 178 -15.94 7.01 -6.42
N LEU A 179 -16.88 7.37 -7.29
CA LEU A 179 -18.27 7.59 -6.93
C LEU A 179 -19.07 6.33 -7.24
N VAL A 180 -19.78 5.82 -6.24
CA VAL A 180 -20.64 4.64 -6.40
C VAL A 180 -22.09 5.11 -6.51
N GLU A 181 -22.67 4.99 -7.69
CA GLU A 181 -24.11 5.19 -7.86
C GLU A 181 -24.86 3.94 -7.39
N SER A 182 -25.91 4.14 -6.57
CA SER A 182 -26.83 3.06 -6.20
C SER A 182 -27.50 2.49 -7.46
N PRO A 183 -27.79 1.18 -7.54
CA PRO A 183 -28.48 0.60 -8.68
C PRO A 183 -29.86 1.27 -8.77
N ARG A 184 -30.30 1.64 -9.98
CA ARG A 184 -31.71 1.99 -10.17
C ARG A 184 -32.53 0.79 -9.71
N LYS A 185 -33.41 0.98 -8.72
CA LYS A 185 -34.45 0.00 -8.41
C LYS A 185 -35.20 -0.25 -9.72
N GLN A 186 -35.17 -1.49 -10.20
CA GLN A 186 -36.11 -1.95 -11.23
C GLN A 186 -37.51 -2.00 -10.62
#